data_AF-A0A933CKF8-F1
#
_entry.id   AF-A0A933CKF8-F1
#
_cell.length_a   1.000
_cell.length_b   1.000
_cell.length_c   1.000
_cell.angle_alpha   90.00
_cell.angle_beta   90.00
_cell.angle_gamma   90.00
#
_symmetry.space_group_name_H-M   'P 1'
#
loop_
_entity.id
_entity.type
_entity.pdbx_description
1 polymer ?
#
loop_
_entity_poly.entity_id
_entity_poly.type
_entity_poly.pdbx_seq_one_letter_code
_entity_poly.pdbx_strand_id
1 'polypeptide(L)'
;MTSSKEQLARRVACDHDCLLEQLRSLDNCLENIFYYGEVCSDLRGFGNLRNRCLELRKTLLAHIPEGEKMFAEAPNDQEVCRLLPELVEDHRALVRVLDQTLTSLEALQNGSLLPEDLFGLQERVRELSAALQRHIHTVNLHILARMEAT
;
A
#
# COMPACT_ATOMS: atom_id res chain seq x y z
N MET A 1 30.75 -11.40 -1.80
CA MET A 1 30.02 -10.88 -0.62
C MET A 1 29.11 -9.79 -1.15
N THR A 2 27.79 -9.95 -1.07
CA THR A 2 26.85 -8.89 -1.45
C THR A 2 27.00 -7.70 -0.50
N SER A 3 27.02 -6.48 -1.01
CA SER A 3 27.16 -5.29 -0.17
C SER A 3 25.92 -5.10 0.72
N SER A 4 26.06 -4.40 1.86
CA SER A 4 24.91 -4.08 2.73
C SER A 4 23.80 -3.34 1.98
N LYS A 5 24.17 -2.55 0.96
CA LYS A 5 23.22 -1.80 0.10
C LYS A 5 22.42 -2.73 -0.80
N GLU A 6 23.07 -3.70 -1.43
CA GLU A 6 22.42 -4.71 -2.27
C GLU A 6 21.44 -5.57 -1.46
N GLN A 7 21.79 -5.91 -0.21
CA GLN A 7 20.90 -6.66 0.68
C GLN A 7 19.65 -5.87 1.05
N LEU A 8 19.80 -4.57 1.32
CA LEU A 8 18.68 -3.68 1.61
C LEU A 8 17.78 -3.48 0.38
N ALA A 9 18.36 -3.22 -0.79
CA ALA A 9 17.63 -3.09 -2.05
C ALA A 9 16.82 -4.36 -2.39
N ARG A 10 17.42 -5.54 -2.23
CA ARG A 10 16.71 -6.81 -2.42
C ARG A 10 15.57 -7.01 -1.44
N ARG A 11 15.75 -6.62 -0.18
CA ARG A 11 14.69 -6.71 0.82
C ARG A 11 13.51 -5.81 0.48
N VAL A 12 13.79 -4.57 0.10
CA VAL A 12 12.77 -3.62 -0.38
C VAL A 12 12.05 -4.13 -1.62
N ALA A 13 12.76 -4.71 -2.58
CA ALA A 13 12.15 -5.33 -3.76
C ALA A 13 11.23 -6.50 -3.40
N CYS A 14 11.64 -7.39 -2.48
CA CYS A 14 10.79 -8.48 -1.98
C CYS A 14 9.54 -7.95 -1.26
N ASP A 15 9.68 -6.88 -0.46
CA ASP A 15 8.54 -6.26 0.22
C ASP A 15 7.55 -5.68 -0.81
N HIS A 16 8.05 -5.04 -1.88
CA HIS A 16 7.22 -4.54 -2.97
C HIS A 16 6.44 -5.65 -3.67
N ASP A 17 7.06 -6.80 -3.95
CA ASP A 17 6.37 -7.95 -4.55
C ASP A 17 5.23 -8.44 -3.64
N CYS A 18 5.49 -8.53 -2.33
CA CYS A 18 4.47 -8.91 -1.34
C CYS A 18 3.32 -7.89 -1.28
N LEU A 19 3.63 -6.60 -1.27
CA LEU A 19 2.63 -5.53 -1.28
C LEU A 19 1.78 -5.58 -2.56
N LEU A 20 2.40 -5.78 -3.73
CA LEU A 20 1.68 -5.90 -5.01
C LEU A 20 0.75 -7.12 -5.04
N GLU A 21 1.16 -8.26 -4.47
CA GLU A 21 0.28 -9.42 -4.31
C GLU A 21 -0.90 -9.14 -3.38
N GLN A 22 -0.67 -8.45 -2.26
CA GLN A 22 -1.74 -8.02 -1.35
C GLN A 22 -2.71 -7.07 -2.03
N LEU A 23 -2.23 -6.16 -2.89
CA LEU A 23 -3.10 -5.26 -3.66
C LEU A 23 -3.95 -6.02 -4.68
N ARG A 24 -3.41 -7.01 -5.40
CA ARG A 24 -4.21 -7.87 -6.29
C ARG A 24 -5.30 -8.61 -5.51
N SER A 25 -4.97 -9.11 -4.32
CA SER A 25 -5.95 -9.76 -3.41
C SER A 25 -7.04 -8.79 -2.95
N LEU A 26 -6.68 -7.53 -2.71
CA LEU A 26 -7.60 -6.46 -2.35
C LEU A 26 -8.55 -6.11 -3.50
N ASP A 27 -8.03 -5.96 -4.71
CA ASP A 27 -8.81 -5.68 -5.92
C ASP A 27 -9.82 -6.82 -6.19
N ASN A 28 -9.38 -8.08 -6.07
CA ASN A 28 -10.28 -9.24 -6.15
C ASN A 28 -11.39 -9.20 -5.09
N CYS A 29 -11.10 -8.71 -3.88
CA CYS A 29 -12.10 -8.57 -2.84
C CYS A 29 -13.14 -7.49 -3.20
N LEU A 30 -12.69 -6.37 -3.77
CA LEU A 30 -13.58 -5.30 -4.24
C LEU A 30 -14.47 -5.75 -5.40
N GLU A 31 -13.93 -6.51 -6.37
CA GLU A 31 -14.72 -7.08 -7.45
C GLU A 31 -15.82 -7.99 -6.90
N ASN A 32 -15.49 -8.87 -5.95
CA ASN A 32 -16.47 -9.73 -5.31
C ASN A 32 -17.56 -8.94 -4.57
N ILE A 33 -17.21 -7.84 -3.89
CA ILE A 33 -18.19 -6.96 -3.24
C ILE A 33 -19.10 -6.31 -4.29
N PHE A 34 -18.56 -5.88 -5.43
CA PHE A 34 -19.35 -5.30 -6.52
C PHE A 34 -20.33 -6.32 -7.12
N TYR A 35 -19.87 -7.55 -7.41
CA TYR A 35 -20.70 -8.58 -8.04
C TYR A 35 -21.73 -9.22 -7.09
N TYR A 36 -21.42 -9.37 -5.79
CA TYR A 36 -22.30 -10.04 -4.82
C TYR A 36 -23.05 -9.09 -3.88
N GLY A 37 -22.52 -7.89 -3.64
CA GLY A 37 -23.09 -6.89 -2.72
C GLY A 37 -24.44 -6.33 -3.18
N GLU A 38 -24.67 -6.24 -4.49
CA GLU A 38 -25.97 -5.83 -5.05
C GLU A 38 -27.06 -6.91 -4.89
N VAL A 39 -26.69 -8.17 -4.67
CA VAL A 39 -27.63 -9.31 -4.81
C VAL A 39 -28.11 -9.85 -3.46
N CYS A 40 -27.38 -9.67 -2.34
CA CYS A 40 -27.68 -10.43 -1.12
C CYS A 40 -27.66 -9.67 0.23
N SER A 41 -27.46 -8.35 0.28
CA SER A 41 -27.33 -7.62 1.57
C SER A 41 -26.29 -8.25 2.52
N ASP A 42 -25.29 -8.93 1.96
CA ASP A 42 -24.36 -9.77 2.70
C ASP A 42 -23.09 -8.99 3.03
N LEU A 43 -22.98 -8.56 4.28
CA LEU A 43 -21.83 -7.80 4.78
C LEU A 43 -20.56 -8.65 4.96
N ARG A 44 -20.61 -9.98 4.75
CA ARG A 44 -19.44 -10.86 4.88
C ARG A 44 -18.30 -10.46 3.94
N GLY A 45 -18.61 -9.93 2.76
CA GLY A 45 -17.60 -9.43 1.81
C GLY A 45 -16.71 -8.32 2.39
N PHE A 46 -17.29 -7.42 3.18
CA PHE A 46 -16.55 -6.34 3.85
C PHE A 46 -15.67 -6.83 5.00
N GLY A 47 -16.02 -7.97 5.62
CA GLY A 47 -15.16 -8.57 6.63
C GLY A 47 -13.86 -9.14 6.06
N ASN A 48 -13.93 -9.74 4.87
CA ASN A 48 -12.73 -10.15 4.14
C ASN A 48 -11.90 -8.91 3.73
N LEU A 49 -12.55 -7.86 3.23
CA LEU A 49 -11.88 -6.61 2.86
C LEU A 49 -11.11 -5.99 4.03
N ARG A 50 -11.71 -5.92 5.22
CA ARG A 50 -11.03 -5.43 6.43
C ARG A 50 -9.79 -6.26 6.77
N ASN A 51 -9.89 -7.60 6.72
CA ASN A 51 -8.75 -8.47 7.02
C ASN A 51 -7.60 -8.22 6.04
N ARG A 52 -7.89 -8.04 4.74
CA ARG A 52 -6.87 -7.68 3.74
C ARG A 52 -6.25 -6.32 3.97
N CYS A 53 -7.05 -5.32 4.34
CA CYS A 53 -6.51 -4.00 4.73
C CYS A 53 -5.62 -4.09 5.99
N LEU A 54 -5.94 -4.93 6.97
CA LEU A 54 -5.11 -5.16 8.16
C LEU A 54 -3.78 -5.83 7.82
N GLU A 55 -3.82 -6.85 6.95
CA GLU A 55 -2.62 -7.52 6.43
C GLU A 55 -1.73 -6.52 5.67
N LEU A 56 -2.33 -5.72 4.78
CA LEU A 56 -1.63 -4.67 4.04
C LEU A 56 -0.98 -3.66 4.98
N ARG A 57 -1.70 -3.21 6.01
CA ARG A 57 -1.19 -2.25 7.00
C ARG A 57 0.03 -2.81 7.71
N LYS A 58 -0.03 -4.08 8.13
CA LYS A 58 1.08 -4.74 8.82
C LYS A 58 2.32 -4.80 7.93
N THR A 59 2.17 -5.19 6.66
CA THR A 59 3.28 -5.25 5.72
C THR A 59 3.84 -3.85 5.43
N LEU A 60 2.97 -2.88 5.16
CA LEU A 60 3.37 -1.51 4.86
C LEU A 60 4.16 -0.87 6.01
N LEU A 61 3.68 -1.01 7.26
CA LEU A 61 4.39 -0.48 8.43
C LEU A 61 5.74 -1.15 8.70
N ALA A 62 5.88 -2.43 8.32
CA ALA A 62 7.17 -3.13 8.41
C ALA A 62 8.14 -2.73 7.29
N HIS A 63 7.60 -2.41 6.10
CA HIS A 63 8.34 -2.00 4.92
C HIS A 63 8.92 -0.58 5.03
N ILE A 64 8.12 0.39 5.50
CA ILE A 64 8.48 1.82 5.51
C ILE A 64 9.87 2.09 6.12
N PRO A 65 10.25 1.56 7.31
CA PRO A 65 11.58 1.80 7.87
C PRO A 65 12.73 1.31 6.99
N GLU A 66 12.56 0.18 6.30
CA GLU A 66 13.57 -0.38 5.40
C GLU A 66 13.65 0.44 4.10
N GLY A 67 12.49 0.86 3.56
CA GLY A 67 12.41 1.75 2.41
C GLY A 67 13.07 3.10 2.66
N GLU A 68 12.78 3.74 3.79
CA GLU A 68 13.37 5.04 4.15
C GLU A 68 14.86 4.93 4.47
N LYS A 69 15.30 3.81 5.07
CA LYS A 69 16.73 3.52 5.22
C LYS A 69 17.41 3.41 3.85
N MET A 70 16.78 2.73 2.89
CA MET A 70 17.29 2.64 1.52
C MET A 70 17.38 4.02 0.86
N PHE A 71 16.37 4.87 1.05
CA PHE A 71 16.37 6.24 0.56
C PHE A 71 17.56 7.06 1.09
N ALA A 72 17.92 6.88 2.37
CA ALA A 72 19.09 7.54 2.96
C ALA A 72 20.43 7.02 2.40
N GLU A 73 20.47 5.79 1.88
CA GLU A 73 21.66 5.18 1.29
C GLU A 73 21.75 5.34 -0.25
N ALA A 74 20.70 5.93 -0.85
CA ALA A 74 20.57 6.13 -2.28
C ALA A 74 21.65 7.08 -2.83
N PRO A 75 22.05 6.92 -4.12
CA PRO A 75 23.01 7.81 -4.74
C PRO A 75 22.53 9.27 -4.73
N ASN A 76 23.45 10.20 -4.48
CA ASN A 76 23.15 11.64 -4.47
C ASN A 76 23.10 12.25 -5.88
N ASP A 77 22.27 11.70 -6.77
CA ASP A 77 21.97 12.33 -8.05
C ASP A 77 20.73 13.24 -7.97
N GLN A 78 20.69 14.24 -8.85
CA GLN A 78 19.70 15.31 -8.81
C GLN A 78 18.26 14.80 -8.90
N GLU A 79 18.02 13.71 -9.65
CA GLU A 79 16.69 13.15 -9.81
C GLU A 79 16.23 12.42 -8.55
N VAL A 80 17.10 11.59 -7.95
CA VAL A 80 16.83 10.93 -6.67
C VAL A 80 16.57 11.94 -5.57
N CYS A 81 17.46 12.93 -5.39
CA CYS A 81 17.30 13.93 -4.34
C CYS A 81 15.99 14.73 -4.45
N ARG A 82 15.46 14.90 -5.66
CA ARG A 82 14.16 15.55 -5.89
C ARG A 82 12.98 14.64 -5.48
N LEU A 83 13.08 13.34 -5.73
CA LEU A 83 11.99 12.38 -5.50
C LEU A 83 11.88 11.96 -4.02
N LEU A 84 12.99 11.83 -3.29
CA LEU A 84 12.98 11.27 -1.93
C LEU A 84 12.00 11.96 -0.96
N PRO A 85 11.89 13.30 -0.91
CA PRO A 85 10.92 13.94 -0.02
C PRO A 85 9.48 13.56 -0.35
N GLU A 86 9.13 13.49 -1.63
CA GLU A 86 7.79 13.10 -2.09
C GLU A 86 7.48 11.64 -1.71
N LEU A 87 8.45 10.73 -1.89
CA LEU A 87 8.30 9.31 -1.54
C LEU A 87 8.10 9.09 -0.03
N VAL A 88 8.76 9.88 0.82
CA VAL A 88 8.56 9.83 2.28
C VAL A 88 7.18 10.36 2.67
N GLU A 89 6.71 11.43 2.04
CA GLU A 89 5.34 11.92 2.27
C GLU A 89 4.28 10.92 1.78
N ASP A 90 4.54 10.23 0.68
CA ASP A 90 3.67 9.15 0.18
C ASP A 90 3.46 8.06 1.24
N HIS A 91 4.52 7.58 1.90
CA HIS A 91 4.40 6.59 2.97
C HIS A 91 3.40 7.03 4.06
N ARG A 92 3.51 8.29 4.50
CA ARG A 92 2.64 8.85 5.53
C ARG A 92 1.20 8.98 5.04
N ALA A 93 1.03 9.45 3.80
CA ALA A 93 -0.28 9.60 3.18
C ALA A 93 -0.98 8.24 3.01
N LEU A 94 -0.25 7.22 2.53
CA LEU A 94 -0.75 5.87 2.34
C LEU A 94 -1.21 5.24 3.66
N VAL A 95 -0.39 5.34 4.72
CA VAL A 95 -0.76 4.85 6.06
C VAL A 95 -2.01 5.54 6.58
N ARG A 96 -2.09 6.87 6.45
CA ARG A 96 -3.26 7.65 6.90
C ARG A 96 -4.53 7.22 6.18
N VAL A 97 -4.49 7.07 4.85
CA VAL A 97 -5.66 6.65 4.05
C VAL A 97 -6.08 5.23 4.40
N LEU A 98 -5.11 4.33 4.61
CA LEU A 98 -5.38 2.95 5.03
C LEU A 98 -6.01 2.89 6.43
N ASP A 99 -5.54 3.70 7.38
CA ASP A 99 -6.13 3.78 8.72
C ASP A 99 -7.58 4.30 8.67
N GLN A 100 -7.86 5.35 7.87
CA GLN A 100 -9.21 5.86 7.66
C GLN A 100 -10.14 4.81 7.01
N THR A 101 -9.61 4.03 6.07
CA THR A 101 -10.31 2.93 5.42
C THR A 101 -10.67 1.85 6.43
N LEU A 102 -9.74 1.46 7.30
CA LEU A 102 -9.95 0.47 8.35
C LEU A 102 -11.00 0.92 9.38
N THR A 103 -10.98 2.20 9.79
CA THR A 103 -12.01 2.76 10.67
C THR A 103 -13.40 2.66 10.05
N SER A 104 -13.52 2.95 8.75
CA SER A 104 -14.79 2.88 8.04
C SER A 104 -15.29 1.44 7.90
N LEU A 105 -14.39 0.49 7.61
CA LEU A 105 -14.71 -0.94 7.56
C LEU A 105 -15.10 -1.51 8.93
N GLU A 106 -14.48 -1.05 10.01
CA GLU A 106 -14.85 -1.44 11.37
C GLU A 106 -16.23 -0.89 11.76
N ALA A 107 -16.53 0.36 11.42
CA ALA A 107 -17.85 0.93 11.61
C ALA A 107 -18.93 0.12 10.86
N LEU A 108 -18.64 -0.30 9.63
CA LEU A 108 -19.52 -1.15 8.82
C LEU A 108 -19.81 -2.49 9.50
N GLN A 109 -18.77 -3.17 10.00
CA GLN A 109 -18.91 -4.46 10.68
C GLN A 109 -19.72 -4.38 11.96
N ASN A 110 -19.59 -3.28 12.70
CA ASN A 110 -20.26 -3.09 13.98
C ASN A 110 -21.67 -2.51 13.86
N GLY A 111 -22.14 -2.22 12.63
CA GLY A 111 -23.43 -1.57 12.38
C GLY A 111 -23.47 -0.11 12.85
N SER A 112 -22.31 0.52 13.02
CA SER A 112 -22.19 1.93 13.37
C SER A 112 -22.46 2.82 12.16
N LEU A 113 -22.81 4.09 12.42
CA LEU A 113 -22.95 5.08 11.35
C LEU A 113 -21.63 5.21 10.59
N LEU A 114 -21.67 5.00 9.28
CA LEU A 114 -20.52 5.20 8.42
C LEU A 114 -20.27 6.71 8.21
N PRO A 115 -18.99 7.13 8.15
CA PRO A 115 -18.65 8.49 7.77
C PRO A 115 -18.89 8.79 6.28
N GLU A 116 -19.09 7.75 5.46
CA GLU A 116 -19.29 7.80 4.01
C GLU A 116 -20.21 6.66 3.54
N ASP A 117 -20.69 6.73 2.30
CA ASP A 117 -21.41 5.60 1.71
C ASP A 117 -20.47 4.47 1.26
N LEU A 118 -21.06 3.32 0.91
CA LEU A 118 -20.29 2.14 0.50
C LEU A 118 -19.53 2.36 -0.82
N PHE A 119 -19.99 3.25 -1.69
CA PHE A 119 -19.31 3.57 -2.95
C PHE A 119 -18.05 4.39 -2.70
N GLY A 120 -18.13 5.41 -1.83
CA GLY A 120 -17.00 6.21 -1.39
C GLY A 120 -15.93 5.37 -0.70
N LEU A 121 -16.34 4.41 0.14
CA LEU A 121 -15.40 3.47 0.75
C LEU A 121 -14.69 2.59 -0.29
N GLN A 122 -15.41 2.08 -1.29
CA GLN A 122 -14.81 1.30 -2.37
C GLN A 122 -13.85 2.13 -3.22
N GLU A 123 -14.24 3.36 -3.58
CA GLU A 123 -13.41 4.29 -4.35
C GLU A 123 -12.12 4.60 -3.59
N ARG A 124 -12.21 4.90 -2.29
CA ARG A 124 -11.03 5.12 -1.45
C ARG A 124 -10.07 3.92 -1.44
N VAL A 125 -10.60 2.70 -1.36
CA VAL A 125 -9.75 1.49 -1.41
C VAL A 125 -9.05 1.37 -2.77
N ARG A 126 -9.75 1.67 -3.87
CA ARG A 126 -9.15 1.68 -5.23
C ARG A 126 -8.08 2.75 -5.36
N GLU A 127 -8.35 3.95 -4.86
CA GLU A 127 -7.38 5.06 -4.86
C GLU A 127 -6.14 4.73 -4.05
N LEU A 128 -6.31 4.10 -2.88
CA LEU A 128 -5.21 3.59 -2.06
C LEU A 128 -4.38 2.55 -2.82
N SER A 129 -5.04 1.57 -3.45
CA SER A 129 -4.38 0.52 -4.25
C SER A 129 -3.55 1.14 -5.38
N ALA A 130 -4.17 2.05 -6.15
CA ALA A 130 -3.50 2.73 -7.24
C ALA A 130 -2.35 3.64 -6.77
N ALA A 131 -2.50 4.31 -5.63
CA ALA A 131 -1.44 5.14 -5.04
C ALA A 131 -0.24 4.29 -4.61
N LEU A 132 -0.46 3.16 -3.94
CA LEU A 132 0.63 2.28 -3.53
C LEU A 132 1.32 1.63 -4.74
N GLN A 133 0.58 1.25 -5.79
CA GLN A 133 1.17 0.76 -7.04
C GLN A 133 2.06 1.81 -7.70
N ARG A 134 1.61 3.07 -7.80
CA ARG A 134 2.42 4.17 -8.35
C ARG A 134 3.66 4.46 -7.53
N HIS A 135 3.53 4.41 -6.20
CA HIS A 135 4.66 4.57 -5.29
C HIS A 135 5.71 3.48 -5.53
N ILE A 136 5.31 2.20 -5.47
CA ILE A 136 6.19 1.05 -5.72
C ILE A 136 6.84 1.14 -7.10
N HIS A 137 6.07 1.51 -8.13
CA HIS A 137 6.59 1.68 -9.48
C HIS A 137 7.68 2.76 -9.54
N THR A 138 7.43 3.92 -8.93
CA THR A 138 8.40 5.02 -8.86
C THR A 138 9.67 4.60 -8.13
N VAL A 139 9.54 3.92 -6.98
CA VAL A 139 10.71 3.44 -6.22
C VAL A 139 11.50 2.40 -7.01
N ASN A 140 10.83 1.42 -7.63
CA ASN A 140 11.48 0.39 -8.45
C ASN A 140 12.25 1.01 -9.62
N LEU A 141 11.59 1.89 -10.36
CA LEU A 141 12.13 2.47 -11.59
C LEU A 141 13.26 3.44 -11.32
N HIS A 142 13.10 4.30 -10.31
CA HIS A 142 14.03 5.41 -10.09
C HIS A 142 15.03 5.13 -8.98
N ILE A 143 14.66 4.47 -7.88
CA ILE A 143 15.54 4.33 -6.72
C ILE A 143 16.29 3.00 -6.75
N LEU A 144 15.56 1.87 -6.85
CA LEU A 144 16.17 0.54 -6.84
C LEU A 144 17.10 0.33 -8.03
N ALA A 145 16.69 0.73 -9.23
CA ALA A 145 17.53 0.64 -10.43
C ALA A 145 18.89 1.36 -10.25
N ARG A 146 18.94 2.45 -9.49
CA ARG A 146 20.17 3.19 -9.20
C ARG A 146 20.99 2.53 -8.08
N MET A 147 20.33 1.98 -7.06
CA MET A 147 20.98 1.22 -6.00
C MET A 147 21.70 -0.03 -6.53
N GLU A 148 21.17 -0.65 -7.58
CA GLU A 148 21.80 -1.81 -8.23
C GLU A 148 22.94 -1.43 -9.20
N ALA A 149 22.96 -0.18 -9.66
CA ALA A 149 23.99 0.33 -10.58
C ALA A 149 25.26 0.84 -9.85
N THR A 150 25.24 0.92 -8.51
CA THR A 150 26.35 1.38 -7.66
C THR A 150 27.01 0.26 -6.88
#